data_AF-A0A5B6UCC4-F1
#
_entry.id   AF-A0A5B6UCC4-F1
#
_cell.length_a   1.000
_cell.length_b   1.000
_cell.length_c   1.000
_cell.angle_alpha   90.00
_cell.angle_beta   90.00
_cell.angle_gamma   90.00
#
_symmetry.space_group_name_H-M   'P 1'
#
loop_
_entity.id
_entity.type
_entity.pdbx_description
1 polymer ?
#
loop_
_entity_poly.entity_id
_entity_poly.type
_entity_poly.pdbx_seq_one_letter_code
_entity_poly.pdbx_strand_id
1 'polypeptide(L)'
;MASKASSSISQTLKRYIKKPWEVTGPCADLEYKNALPKATEYPRDQRRNRPPIRSTVLKIADVEKMMKEKTFDVNDFPKVYLTAKVEEDENAVGGGYQK
;
A
#
# COMPACT_ATOMS: atom_id res chain seq x y z
N MET A 1 -25.86 -32.29 -38.92
CA MET A 1 -26.86 -31.97 -37.88
C MET A 1 -26.56 -32.78 -36.63
N ALA A 2 -25.85 -32.23 -35.65
CA ALA A 2 -25.60 -32.93 -34.38
C ALA A 2 -26.58 -32.40 -33.32
N SER A 3 -27.34 -33.32 -32.73
CA SER A 3 -28.52 -33.08 -31.90
C SER A 3 -28.18 -32.41 -30.56
N LYS A 4 -28.70 -31.18 -30.36
CA LYS A 4 -28.73 -30.49 -29.06
C LYS A 4 -29.89 -30.97 -28.16
N ALA A 5 -30.18 -32.26 -28.11
CA ALA A 5 -31.36 -32.80 -27.41
C ALA A 5 -31.06 -33.52 -26.08
N SER A 6 -29.79 -33.81 -25.77
CA SER A 6 -29.37 -34.56 -24.57
C SER A 6 -28.79 -33.70 -23.44
N SER A 7 -28.82 -32.37 -23.56
CA SER A 7 -28.07 -31.49 -22.65
C SER A 7 -28.82 -31.05 -21.37
N SER A 8 -30.16 -31.09 -21.34
CA SER A 8 -30.93 -30.52 -20.22
C SER A 8 -30.87 -31.36 -18.94
N ILE A 9 -30.94 -32.69 -19.06
CA ILE A 9 -30.91 -33.64 -17.93
C ILE A 9 -29.51 -33.69 -17.30
N SER A 10 -28.45 -33.66 -18.12
CA SER A 10 -27.09 -33.57 -17.62
C SER A 10 -26.76 -32.21 -17.02
N GLN A 11 -27.44 -31.13 -17.45
CA GLN A 11 -27.31 -29.80 -16.84
C GLN A 11 -27.99 -29.73 -15.47
N THR A 12 -29.16 -30.34 -15.28
CA THR A 12 -29.84 -30.38 -13.96
C THR A 12 -29.06 -31.21 -12.94
N LEU A 13 -28.52 -32.37 -13.32
CA LEU A 13 -27.73 -33.20 -12.38
C LEU A 13 -26.45 -32.49 -11.89
N LYS A 14 -25.80 -31.71 -12.78
CA LYS A 14 -24.61 -30.90 -12.44
C LYS A 14 -24.90 -29.82 -11.38
N ARG A 15 -26.15 -29.37 -11.22
CA ARG A 15 -26.53 -28.37 -10.20
C ARG A 15 -26.43 -28.91 -8.77
N TYR A 16 -26.55 -30.22 -8.59
CA TYR A 16 -26.50 -30.87 -7.28
C TYR A 16 -25.08 -31.28 -6.85
N ILE A 17 -24.15 -31.35 -7.80
CA ILE A 17 -22.73 -31.64 -7.54
C ILE A 17 -21.93 -30.33 -7.42
N LYS A 18 -22.33 -29.30 -8.19
CA LYS A 18 -21.74 -27.97 -8.08
C LYS A 18 -22.29 -27.22 -6.89
N LYS A 19 -21.51 -26.25 -6.43
CA LYS A 19 -21.94 -25.30 -5.42
C LYS A 19 -23.12 -24.48 -5.99
N PRO A 20 -24.28 -24.40 -5.31
CA PRO A 20 -25.49 -23.79 -5.89
C PRO A 20 -25.33 -22.30 -6.25
N TRP A 21 -24.46 -21.58 -5.55
CA TRP A 21 -24.09 -20.18 -5.84
C TRP A 21 -23.24 -19.99 -7.11
N GLU A 22 -22.79 -21.07 -7.76
CA GLU A 22 -22.13 -21.03 -9.08
C GLU A 22 -23.12 -21.22 -10.24
N VAL A 23 -24.39 -21.56 -9.94
CA VAL A 23 -25.45 -21.75 -10.95
C VAL A 23 -26.37 -20.55 -11.00
N THR A 24 -26.65 -19.94 -9.85
CA THR A 24 -27.53 -18.78 -9.73
C THR A 24 -26.95 -17.74 -8.79
N GLY A 25 -27.00 -16.47 -9.20
CA GLY A 25 -26.51 -15.34 -8.43
C GLY A 25 -25.31 -14.65 -9.08
N PRO A 26 -24.83 -13.55 -8.51
CA PRO A 26 -23.81 -12.69 -9.13
C PRO A 26 -22.52 -13.43 -9.49
N CYS A 27 -22.16 -14.48 -8.73
CA CYS A 27 -20.97 -15.29 -8.96
C CYS A 27 -21.03 -16.16 -10.24
N ALA A 28 -22.20 -16.30 -10.87
CA ALA A 28 -22.41 -17.05 -12.11
C ALA A 28 -22.43 -16.16 -13.37
N ASP A 29 -22.39 -14.84 -13.22
CA ASP A 29 -22.40 -13.88 -14.32
C ASP A 29 -21.03 -13.76 -15.00
N LEU A 30 -21.03 -13.57 -16.33
CA LEU A 30 -19.80 -13.44 -17.13
C LEU A 30 -18.95 -12.20 -16.76
N GLU A 31 -19.60 -11.18 -16.22
CA GLU A 31 -18.94 -9.93 -15.80
C GLU A 31 -18.43 -9.99 -14.35
N TYR A 32 -18.72 -11.07 -13.61
CA TYR A 32 -18.35 -11.20 -12.22
C TYR A 32 -16.82 -11.21 -12.05
N LYS A 33 -16.32 -10.23 -11.30
CA LYS A 33 -14.90 -10.13 -10.93
C LYS A 33 -14.79 -10.28 -9.43
N ASN A 34 -13.95 -11.21 -8.98
CA ASN A 34 -13.61 -11.33 -7.58
C ASN A 34 -12.88 -10.07 -7.09
N ALA A 35 -13.20 -9.60 -5.89
CA ALA A 35 -12.59 -8.42 -5.28
C ALA A 35 -11.11 -8.62 -4.88
N LEU A 36 -10.62 -9.86 -4.90
CA LEU A 36 -9.24 -10.17 -4.58
C LEU A 36 -8.33 -9.87 -5.78
N PRO A 37 -7.36 -8.95 -5.64
CA PRO A 37 -6.42 -8.66 -6.71
C PRO A 37 -5.57 -9.89 -7.03
N LYS A 38 -5.18 -10.05 -8.30
CA LYS A 38 -4.30 -11.15 -8.73
C LYS A 38 -2.89 -10.92 -8.17
N ALA A 39 -2.10 -11.98 -8.02
CA ALA A 39 -0.71 -11.88 -7.53
C ALA A 39 0.18 -10.92 -8.36
N THR A 40 -0.16 -10.68 -9.63
CA THR A 40 0.51 -9.71 -10.51
C THR A 40 0.17 -8.24 -10.21
N GLU A 41 -0.85 -7.96 -9.40
CA GLU A 41 -1.23 -6.61 -8.96
C GLU A 41 -0.56 -6.22 -7.63
N TYR A 42 -0.02 -7.19 -6.89
CA TYR A 42 0.79 -6.97 -5.67
C TYR A 42 1.97 -5.99 -5.83
N PRO A 43 2.77 -5.98 -6.92
CA PRO A 43 3.83 -5.00 -7.09
C PRO A 43 3.34 -3.56 -7.24
N ARG A 44 2.06 -3.33 -7.57
CA ARG A 44 1.48 -1.98 -7.64
C ARG A 44 1.00 -1.47 -6.27
N ASP A 45 0.65 -2.34 -5.33
CA ASP A 45 0.14 -1.96 -4.02
C ASP A 45 1.25 -1.54 -3.05
N GLN A 46 1.76 -0.32 -3.23
CA GLN A 46 2.76 0.26 -2.33
C GLN A 46 2.24 0.49 -0.90
N ARG A 47 0.92 0.56 -0.68
CA ARG A 47 0.32 0.85 0.62
C ARG A 47 0.52 -0.29 1.62
N ARG A 48 0.46 -1.53 1.13
CA ARG A 48 0.69 -2.74 1.93
C ARG A 48 2.11 -3.28 1.82
N ASN A 49 2.88 -2.85 0.81
CA ASN A 49 4.30 -3.19 0.65
C ASN A 49 5.21 -2.35 1.55
N ARG A 50 4.90 -2.28 2.85
CA ARG A 50 5.78 -1.69 3.87
C ARG A 50 6.41 -2.79 4.72
N PRO A 51 7.66 -2.62 5.19
CA PRO A 51 8.27 -3.60 6.08
C PRO A 51 7.42 -3.79 7.34
N PRO A 52 7.42 -5.00 7.93
CA PRO A 52 6.69 -5.27 9.17
C PRO A 52 7.28 -4.47 10.34
N ILE A 53 6.44 -4.16 11.33
CA ILE A 53 6.85 -3.43 12.54
C ILE A 53 7.79 -4.31 13.36
N ARG A 54 8.97 -3.78 13.74
CA ARG A 54 9.94 -4.45 14.61
C ARG A 54 9.94 -3.75 15.96
N SER A 55 9.44 -4.41 17.00
CA SER A 55 9.43 -3.91 18.38
C SER A 55 10.43 -4.66 19.24
N THR A 56 11.31 -3.94 19.92
CA THR A 56 12.27 -4.49 20.90
C THR A 56 12.03 -3.85 22.26
N VAL A 57 12.16 -4.62 23.33
CA VAL A 57 12.08 -4.11 24.71
C VAL A 57 13.49 -3.84 25.20
N LEU A 58 13.77 -2.61 25.61
CA LEU A 58 15.04 -2.22 26.20
C LEU A 58 14.95 -2.33 27.73
N LYS A 59 15.90 -3.04 28.35
CA LYS A 59 16.03 -3.07 29.81
C LYS A 59 16.96 -1.95 30.27
N ILE A 60 16.93 -1.66 31.57
CA ILE A 60 17.78 -0.63 32.20
C ILE A 60 19.26 -0.87 31.87
N ALA A 61 19.73 -2.12 31.94
CA ALA A 61 21.12 -2.46 31.60
C ALA A 61 21.50 -2.12 30.14
N ASP A 62 20.58 -2.30 29.18
CA ASP A 62 20.82 -1.98 27.78
C ASP A 62 20.93 -0.46 27.58
N VAL A 63 20.08 0.30 28.26
CA VAL A 63 20.08 1.77 28.22
C VAL A 63 21.35 2.34 28.84
N GLU A 64 21.75 1.85 30.03
CA GLU A 64 22.98 2.29 30.68
C GLU A 64 24.21 2.00 29.82
N LYS A 65 24.24 0.86 29.13
CA LYS A 65 25.28 0.52 28.17
C LYS A 65 25.30 1.51 27.00
N MET A 66 24.15 1.79 26.38
CA MET A 66 24.04 2.75 25.28
C MET A 66 24.48 4.16 25.70
N MET A 67 24.15 4.59 26.93
CA MET A 67 24.58 5.89 27.46
C MET A 67 26.09 5.97 27.68
N LYS A 68 26.72 4.88 28.14
CA LYS A 68 28.17 4.82 28.35
C LYS A 68 28.94 4.77 27.03
N GLU A 69 28.40 4.12 26.01
CA GLU A 69 29.04 3.96 24.70
C GLU A 69 28.87 5.19 23.80
N LYS A 70 27.77 5.94 23.95
CA LYS A 70 27.45 7.07 23.08
C LYS A 70 28.23 8.33 23.47
N THR A 71 28.97 8.88 22.51
CA THR A 71 29.57 10.22 22.57
C THR A 71 29.00 11.06 21.43
N PHE A 72 28.96 12.39 21.59
CA PHE A 72 28.37 13.29 20.60
C PHE A 72 29.45 14.14 19.92
N ASP A 73 29.49 14.08 18.59
CA ASP A 73 30.20 15.02 17.73
C ASP A 73 29.26 16.14 17.25
N VAL A 74 29.80 17.23 16.70
CA VAL A 74 29.02 18.36 16.16
C VAL A 74 28.02 17.91 15.10
N ASN A 75 28.32 16.86 14.34
CA ASN A 75 27.46 16.33 13.27
C ASN A 75 26.28 15.48 13.78
N ASP A 76 26.30 15.04 15.04
CA ASP A 76 25.22 14.23 15.63
C ASP A 76 24.00 15.08 16.02
N PHE A 77 24.15 16.40 16.04
CA PHE A 77 23.07 17.32 16.39
C PHE A 77 22.15 17.57 15.18
N PRO A 78 20.82 17.62 15.40
CA PRO A 78 19.88 17.95 14.35
C PRO A 78 20.19 19.34 13.79
N LYS A 79 20.23 19.44 12.46
CA LYS A 79 20.49 20.71 11.77
C LYS A 79 19.35 21.68 12.04
N VAL A 80 19.71 22.90 12.44
CA VAL A 80 18.75 23.98 12.64
C VAL A 80 18.25 24.46 11.29
N TYR A 81 16.93 24.53 11.12
CA TYR A 81 16.31 25.23 9.99
C TYR A 81 16.43 26.74 10.20
N LEU A 82 17.56 27.30 9.78
CA LEU A 82 17.77 28.75 9.82
C LEU A 82 17.06 29.40 8.65
N THR A 83 16.19 30.36 8.94
CA THR A 83 15.65 31.25 7.92
C THR A 83 16.74 32.23 7.48
N ALA A 84 16.76 32.55 6.18
CA ALA A 84 17.64 33.59 5.68
C ALA A 84 17.29 34.92 6.37
N LYS A 85 18.31 35.71 6.73
CA LYS A 85 18.09 37.12 7.05
C LYS A 85 17.83 37.82 5.72
N VAL A 86 16.59 38.22 5.49
CA VAL A 86 16.18 38.93 4.28
C VAL A 86 16.10 40.41 4.62
N GLU A 87 16.78 41.24 3.83
CA GLU A 87 16.53 42.68 3.78
C GLU A 87 15.54 42.90 2.63
N GLU A 88 14.32 43.32 2.96
CA GLU A 88 13.25 43.49 1.98
C GLU A 88 13.38 44.85 1.29
N ASP A 89 13.49 44.85 -0.04
CA ASP A 89 13.51 46.04 -0.89
C ASP A 89 12.37 45.95 -1.92
N GLU A 90 11.59 47.03 -2.02
CA GLU A 90 10.31 47.13 -2.73
C GLU A 90 10.43 46.78 -4.23
N ASN A 91 11.59 47.07 -4.84
CA ASN A 91 11.83 46.85 -6.27
C ASN A 91 12.90 45.79 -6.57
N ALA A 92 13.37 45.04 -5.56
CA ALA A 92 14.51 44.13 -5.71
C ALA A 92 14.27 42.96 -6.68
N VAL A 93 13.03 42.45 -6.78
CA VAL A 93 12.68 41.37 -7.70
C VAL A 93 12.00 41.95 -8.94
N GLY A 94 12.73 42.02 -10.06
CA GLY A 94 12.19 42.43 -11.35
C GLY A 94 11.75 43.90 -11.45
N GLY A 95 12.18 44.78 -10.54
CA GLY A 95 11.75 46.17 -10.50
C GLY A 95 10.28 46.34 -10.07
N GLY A 96 9.76 45.41 -9.26
CA GLY A 96 8.35 45.39 -8.83
C GLY A 96 7.40 44.69 -9.80
N TYR A 97 7.89 44.12 -10.91
CA TYR A 97 7.09 43.37 -11.88
C TYR A 97 7.62 41.95 -12.07
N GLN A 98 6.73 40.97 -11.94
CA GLN A 98 6.99 39.56 -12.22
C GLN A 98 6.16 39.12 -13.42
N LYS A 99 6.79 38.51 -14.44
CA LYS A 99 6.10 37.95 -15.62
C LYS A 99 5.35 36.66 -15.31
#